data_AF-A0A2V6CQ70-F1
#
_entry.id   AF-A0A2V6CQ70-F1
#
_cell.length_a   1.000
_cell.length_b   1.000
_cell.length_c   1.000
_cell.angle_alpha   90.00
_cell.angle_beta   90.00
_cell.angle_gamma   90.00
#
_symmetry.space_group_name_H-M   'P 1'
#
loop_
_entity.id
_entity.type
_entity.pdbx_description
1 polymer ?
#
loop_
_entity_poly.entity_id
_entity_poly.type
_entity_poly.pdbx_seq_one_letter_code
_entity_poly.pdbx_strand_id
1 'polypeptide(L)'
;MAQSVARVYRSLAPDEQKRAAIFCQNYGEAGAVDLFGPKYGLPPALSGHQNYFYWGPGSYTGEIMLVLDDDATDEREQFRSVEDRGPVETSPWAMPNEQRLHVFVCRDLKISLRELWPKLRVWL
;
A
#
# COMPACT_ATOMS: atom_id res chain seq x y z
N MET A 1 0.66 -12.45 -1.21
CA MET A 1 0.22 -11.03 -1.29
C MET A 1 -0.96 -10.67 -0.37
N ALA A 2 -2.23 -10.71 -0.79
CA ALA A 2 -3.35 -10.14 -0.01
C ALA A 2 -3.47 -10.65 1.44
N GLN A 3 -3.14 -11.93 1.68
CA GLN A 3 -3.11 -12.49 3.03
C GLN A 3 -1.99 -11.89 3.91
N SER A 4 -0.82 -11.60 3.35
CA SER A 4 0.29 -10.93 4.04
C SER A 4 -0.11 -9.50 4.42
N VAL A 5 -0.73 -8.77 3.49
CA VAL A 5 -1.26 -7.42 3.75
C VAL A 5 -2.32 -7.47 4.86
N ALA A 6 -3.25 -8.42 4.80
CA ALA A 6 -4.27 -8.61 5.83
C ALA A 6 -3.69 -8.93 7.21
N ARG A 7 -2.60 -9.69 7.27
CA ARG A 7 -1.90 -9.99 8.53
C ARG A 7 -1.36 -8.71 9.17
N VAL A 8 -0.75 -7.84 8.37
CA VAL A 8 -0.23 -6.55 8.85
C VAL A 8 -1.37 -5.59 9.20
N TYR A 9 -2.39 -5.47 8.36
CA TYR A 9 -3.55 -4.61 8.60
C TYR A 9 -4.25 -4.97 9.92
N ARG A 10 -4.47 -6.26 10.18
CA ARG A 10 -5.08 -6.75 11.43
C ARG A 10 -4.20 -6.60 12.66
N SER A 11 -2.90 -6.36 12.49
CA SER A 11 -1.98 -6.09 13.61
C SER A 11 -2.05 -4.63 14.08
N LEU A 12 -2.67 -3.74 13.32
CA LEU A 12 -2.93 -2.35 13.73
C LEU A 12 -4.06 -2.29 14.76
N ALA A 13 -4.06 -1.24 15.59
CA ALA A 13 -5.18 -1.03 16.51
C ALA A 13 -6.50 -0.79 15.74
N PRO A 14 -7.67 -1.14 16.28
CA PRO A 14 -8.95 -1.01 15.56
C PRO A 14 -9.25 0.40 15.02
N ASP A 15 -8.81 1.45 15.71
CA ASP A 15 -8.98 2.83 15.25
C ASP A 15 -7.95 3.27 14.20
N GLU A 16 -6.80 2.59 14.16
CA GLU A 16 -5.82 2.77 13.08
C GLU A 16 -6.30 2.08 11.80
N GLN A 17 -6.87 0.88 11.90
CA GLN A 17 -7.41 0.14 10.75
C GLN A 17 -8.39 0.99 9.93
N LYS A 18 -9.27 1.76 10.59
CA LYS A 18 -10.26 2.65 9.94
C LYS A 18 -9.62 3.81 9.15
N ARG A 19 -8.38 4.18 9.47
CA ARG A 19 -7.65 5.31 8.89
C ARG A 19 -6.53 4.88 7.95
N ALA A 20 -6.13 3.61 8.03
CA ALA A 20 -5.07 3.03 7.22
C ALA A 20 -5.53 2.80 5.78
N ALA A 21 -4.80 3.37 4.84
CA ALA A 21 -4.90 3.05 3.42
C ALA A 21 -3.92 1.91 3.07
N ILE A 22 -4.22 1.16 2.02
CA ILE A 22 -3.25 0.23 1.39
C ILE A 22 -2.80 0.89 0.10
N PHE A 23 -1.50 1.04 -0.11
CA PHE A 23 -0.92 1.60 -1.33
C PHE A 23 -0.02 0.58 -2.01
N CYS A 24 -0.24 0.41 -3.30
CA CYS A 24 0.46 -0.55 -4.15
C CYS A 24 1.17 0.18 -5.30
N GLN A 25 2.37 -0.27 -5.65
CA GLN A 25 3.19 0.36 -6.68
C GLN A 25 2.62 0.14 -8.07
N ASN A 26 1.85 -0.94 -8.27
CA ASN A 26 1.28 -1.25 -9.56
C ASN A 26 -0.17 -1.79 -9.52
N TYR A 27 -0.83 -1.80 -10.68
CA TYR A 27 -2.23 -2.23 -10.80
C TYR A 27 -2.43 -3.74 -10.56
N GLY A 28 -1.39 -4.56 -10.72
CA GLY A 28 -1.42 -6.01 -10.46
C GLY A 28 -1.47 -6.29 -8.96
N GLU A 29 -0.62 -5.63 -8.19
CA GLU A 29 -0.66 -5.63 -6.73
C GLU A 29 -2.00 -5.08 -6.21
N ALA A 30 -2.40 -3.89 -6.68
CA ALA A 30 -3.64 -3.26 -6.27
C ALA A 30 -4.85 -4.14 -6.63
N GLY A 31 -4.86 -4.72 -7.83
CA GLY A 31 -5.89 -5.66 -8.28
C GLY A 31 -5.94 -6.94 -7.45
N ALA A 32 -4.79 -7.45 -7.00
CA ALA A 32 -4.75 -8.60 -6.11
C ALA A 32 -5.33 -8.28 -4.72
N VAL A 33 -5.09 -7.08 -4.19
CA VAL A 33 -5.71 -6.60 -2.95
C VAL A 33 -7.21 -6.41 -3.14
N ASP A 34 -7.66 -5.76 -4.22
CA ASP A 34 -9.09 -5.50 -4.45
C ASP A 34 -9.89 -6.78 -4.72
N LEU A 35 -9.30 -7.75 -5.44
CA LEU A 35 -9.96 -9.01 -5.76
C LEU A 35 -9.96 -10.00 -4.59
N PHE A 36 -8.82 -10.15 -3.88
CA PHE A 36 -8.66 -11.17 -2.85
C PHE A 36 -8.68 -10.63 -1.42
N GLY A 37 -8.62 -9.31 -1.23
CA GLY A 37 -8.68 -8.63 0.06
C GLY A 37 -10.05 -8.63 0.74
N PRO A 38 -11.20 -8.58 0.03
CA PRO A 38 -12.52 -8.57 0.67
C PRO A 38 -12.77 -9.76 1.60
N LYS A 39 -12.32 -10.97 1.24
CA LYS A 39 -12.41 -12.15 2.14
C LYS A 39 -11.61 -12.00 3.44
N TYR A 40 -10.69 -11.05 3.50
CA TYR A 40 -9.91 -10.73 4.69
C TYR A 40 -10.39 -9.45 5.39
N GLY A 41 -11.40 -8.76 4.87
CA GLY A 41 -11.88 -7.48 5.39
C GLY A 41 -10.93 -6.31 5.12
N LEU A 42 -10.11 -6.40 4.06
CA LEU A 42 -9.26 -5.28 3.64
C LEU A 42 -10.10 -4.20 2.95
N PRO A 43 -9.77 -2.91 3.13
CA PRO A 43 -10.31 -1.85 2.30
C PRO A 43 -9.75 -1.94 0.87
N PRO A 44 -10.36 -1.23 -0.10
CA PRO A 44 -9.79 -1.10 -1.44
C PRO A 44 -8.38 -0.52 -1.41
N ALA A 45 -7.54 -0.96 -2.35
CA ALA A 45 -6.19 -0.48 -2.55
C ALA A 45 -6.17 0.87 -3.29
N LEU A 46 -5.15 1.66 -2.97
CA LEU A 46 -4.75 2.84 -3.71
C LEU A 46 -3.55 2.49 -4.59
N SER A 47 -3.47 3.11 -5.76
CA SER A 47 -2.28 3.07 -6.59
C SER A 47 -2.24 4.30 -7.50
N GLY A 48 -1.04 4.75 -7.81
CA GLY A 48 -0.81 5.75 -8.84
C GLY A 48 -0.84 5.18 -10.27
N HIS A 49 -0.95 3.85 -10.42
CA HIS A 49 -0.77 3.17 -11.70
C HIS A 49 -2.10 3.02 -12.47
N GLN A 50 -2.12 3.45 -13.74
CA GLN A 50 -3.26 3.34 -14.65
C GLN A 50 -4.55 3.95 -14.07
N ASN A 51 -5.66 3.20 -14.15
CA ASN A 51 -6.98 3.65 -13.74
C ASN A 51 -7.11 3.91 -12.23
N TYR A 52 -6.27 3.30 -11.39
CA TYR A 52 -6.29 3.57 -9.95
C TYR A 52 -6.01 5.03 -9.63
N PHE A 53 -5.15 5.69 -10.42
CA PHE A 53 -4.90 7.13 -10.28
C PHE A 53 -6.19 7.96 -10.41
N TYR A 54 -7.06 7.59 -11.35
CA TYR A 54 -8.32 8.30 -11.61
C TYR A 54 -9.39 8.02 -10.56
N TRP A 55 -9.34 6.87 -9.89
CA TRP A 55 -10.23 6.55 -8.77
C TRP A 55 -9.90 7.37 -7.52
N GLY A 56 -8.63 7.77 -7.38
CA GLY A 56 -8.20 8.73 -6.37
C GLY A 56 -8.10 8.14 -4.96
N PRO A 57 -7.62 8.93 -3.99
CA PRO A 57 -7.40 8.47 -2.62
C PRO A 57 -8.68 8.49 -1.75
N GLY A 58 -9.84 8.85 -2.30
CA GLY A 58 -11.07 9.01 -1.53
C GLY A 58 -10.90 9.98 -0.35
N SER A 59 -11.23 9.50 0.86
CA SER A 59 -11.10 10.26 2.12
C SER A 59 -9.78 10.01 2.86
N TYR A 60 -8.86 9.21 2.32
CA TYR A 60 -7.58 8.95 2.97
C TYR A 60 -6.69 10.20 2.97
N THR A 61 -5.97 10.38 4.07
CA THR A 61 -5.15 11.59 4.31
C THR A 61 -3.66 11.35 4.16
N GLY A 62 -3.22 10.09 4.20
CA GLY A 62 -1.81 9.70 4.33
C GLY A 62 -1.33 9.60 5.78
N GLU A 63 -2.23 9.63 6.77
CA GLU A 63 -1.86 9.47 8.19
C GLU A 63 -1.24 8.10 8.47
N ILE A 64 -1.86 7.03 7.96
CA ILE A 64 -1.37 5.65 8.07
C ILE A 64 -1.51 5.00 6.70
N MET A 65 -0.40 4.48 6.17
CA MET A 65 -0.38 3.78 4.88
C MET A 65 0.36 2.46 5.02
N LEU A 66 -0.28 1.37 4.60
CA LEU A 66 0.39 0.10 4.34
C LEU A 66 0.91 0.16 2.92
N VAL A 67 2.20 0.31 2.75
CA VAL A 67 2.83 0.38 1.43
C VAL A 67 3.44 -0.98 1.10
N LEU A 68 3.09 -1.53 -0.05
CA LEU A 68 3.79 -2.68 -0.62
C LEU A 68 4.93 -2.12 -1.45
N ASP A 69 6.18 -2.45 -1.10
CA ASP A 69 7.35 -2.01 -1.86
C ASP A 69 8.55 -2.93 -1.59
N ASP A 70 9.71 -2.70 -2.19
CA ASP A 70 10.93 -3.48 -1.95
C ASP A 70 11.78 -2.96 -0.78
N ASP A 71 12.35 -1.74 -0.83
CA ASP A 71 13.31 -1.23 0.17
C ASP A 71 12.83 0.00 0.98
N ALA A 72 11.68 0.55 0.59
CA ALA A 72 11.05 1.72 1.19
C ALA A 72 11.89 3.01 1.16
N THR A 73 12.77 3.19 0.17
CA THR A 73 13.63 4.38 0.06
C THR A 73 12.78 5.66 -0.03
N ASP A 74 11.80 5.70 -0.94
CA ASP A 74 10.95 6.86 -1.14
C ASP A 74 10.04 7.12 0.08
N GLU A 75 9.50 6.07 0.70
CA GLU A 75 8.64 6.17 1.87
C GLU A 75 9.39 6.79 3.05
N ARG A 76 10.68 6.46 3.23
CA ARG A 76 11.51 7.06 4.30
C ARG A 76 11.75 8.54 4.07
N GLU A 77 11.76 8.98 2.81
CA GLU A 77 11.80 10.41 2.47
C GLU A 77 10.44 11.09 2.63
N GLN A 78 9.33 10.38 2.43
CA GLN A 78 7.98 10.94 2.40
C GLN A 78 7.25 10.92 3.75
N PHE A 79 7.56 9.97 4.65
CA PHE A 79 6.87 9.76 5.92
C PHE A 79 7.75 10.04 7.13
N ARG A 80 7.16 10.33 8.29
CA ARG A 80 7.92 10.53 9.54
C ARG A 80 8.36 9.22 10.18
N SER A 81 7.59 8.15 10.00
CA SER A 81 7.95 6.81 10.47
C SER A 81 7.64 5.77 9.39
N VAL A 82 8.55 4.81 9.24
CA VAL A 82 8.44 3.69 8.29
C VAL A 82 8.95 2.44 8.97
N GLU A 83 8.02 1.54 9.29
CA GLU A 83 8.30 0.24 9.89
C GLU A 83 8.14 -0.88 8.86
N ASP A 84 9.19 -1.68 8.66
CA ASP A 84 9.10 -2.90 7.87
C ASP A 84 8.37 -3.99 8.69
N ARG A 85 7.27 -4.52 8.15
CA ARG A 85 6.46 -5.58 8.79
C ARG A 85 6.70 -6.95 8.17
N GLY A 86 7.74 -7.06 7.36
CA GLY A 86 8.25 -8.29 6.79
C GLY A 86 7.79 -8.53 5.34
N PRO A 87 8.33 -9.61 4.75
CA PRO A 87 8.11 -9.91 3.34
C PRO A 87 6.67 -10.31 3.05
N VAL A 88 6.23 -9.94 1.85
CA VAL A 88 5.03 -10.50 1.23
C VAL A 88 5.33 -11.94 0.83
N GLU A 89 4.42 -12.84 1.18
CA GLU A 89 4.54 -14.24 0.78
C GLU A 89 4.44 -14.35 -0.74
N THR A 90 5.45 -14.96 -1.35
CA THR A 90 5.66 -15.06 -2.79
C THR A 90 5.83 -16.51 -3.27
N SER A 91 5.89 -16.70 -4.59
CA SER A 91 6.03 -17.98 -5.28
C SER A 91 7.20 -17.89 -6.28
N PRO A 92 7.93 -18.99 -6.53
CA PRO A 92 8.95 -19.03 -7.60
C PRO A 92 8.41 -18.67 -8.99
N TRP A 93 7.10 -18.79 -9.19
CA TRP A 93 6.41 -18.47 -10.44
C TRP A 93 5.88 -17.03 -10.50
N ALA A 94 6.02 -16.26 -9.42
CA ALA A 94 5.65 -14.85 -9.43
C ALA A 94 6.62 -14.04 -10.30
N MET A 95 6.17 -12.88 -10.79
CA MET A 95 7.05 -11.96 -11.50
C MET A 95 8.25 -11.58 -10.61
N PRO A 96 9.48 -11.50 -11.15
CA PRO A 96 10.67 -11.28 -10.33
C PRO A 96 10.63 -10.03 -9.43
N ASN A 97 9.98 -8.95 -9.89
CA ASN A 97 9.78 -7.73 -9.12
C ASN A 97 8.78 -7.90 -7.95
N GLU A 98 7.84 -8.84 -8.05
CA GLU A 98 6.85 -9.17 -7.01
C GLU A 98 7.41 -10.14 -5.94
N GLN A 99 8.61 -10.69 -6.15
CA GLN A 99 9.22 -11.66 -5.24
C GLN A 99 9.94 -11.03 -4.05
N ARG A 100 10.22 -9.72 -4.11
CA ARG A 100 11.01 -9.00 -3.09
C ARG A 100 10.20 -7.98 -2.30
N LEU A 101 8.87 -8.01 -2.43
CA LEU A 101 8.01 -7.07 -1.75
C LEU A 101 7.95 -7.32 -0.25
N HIS A 102 7.88 -6.24 0.49
CA HIS A 102 7.61 -6.14 1.91
C HIS A 102 6.33 -5.34 2.13
N VAL A 103 5.76 -5.43 3.33
CA VAL A 103 4.66 -4.54 3.75
C VAL A 103 5.21 -3.56 4.78
N PHE A 104 5.26 -2.30 4.41
CA PHE A 104 5.67 -1.22 5.30
C PHE A 104 4.46 -0.55 5.95
N VAL A 105 4.54 -0.26 7.24
CA VAL A 105 3.59 0.63 7.91
C VAL A 105 4.23 2.01 7.99
N CYS A 106 3.74 2.91 7.14
CA CYS A 106 4.19 4.28 7.02
C CYS A 106 3.23 5.21 7.75
N ARG A 107 3.78 6.15 8.53
CA ARG A 107 3.00 7.06 9.37
C ARG A 107 3.41 8.51 9.19
N ASP A 108 2.40 9.37 9.22
CA ASP A 108 2.50 10.82 9.10
C ASP A 108 3.23 11.25 7.82
N LEU A 109 2.53 11.16 6.68
CA LEU A 109 3.01 11.70 5.42
C LEU A 109 3.39 13.20 5.61
N LYS A 110 4.61 13.57 5.19
CA LYS A 110 5.19 14.91 5.43
C LYS A 110 4.46 16.02 4.67
N ILE A 111 3.79 15.67 3.57
CA ILE A 111 2.87 16.53 2.82
C ILE A 111 1.48 15.89 2.80
N SER A 112 0.44 16.65 2.44
CA SER A 112 -0.90 16.06 2.36
C SER A 112 -0.98 15.04 1.22
N LEU A 113 -1.77 13.96 1.38
CA LEU A 113 -1.97 12.99 0.29
C LEU A 113 -2.58 13.66 -0.96
N ARG A 114 -3.38 14.71 -0.78
CA ARG A 114 -3.90 15.53 -1.89
C ARG A 114 -2.78 16.23 -2.68
N GLU A 115 -1.74 16.72 -2.00
CA GLU A 115 -0.57 17.34 -2.65
C GLU A 115 0.35 16.30 -3.29
N LEU A 116 0.48 15.12 -2.68
CA LEU A 116 1.28 14.03 -3.23
C LEU A 116 0.61 13.39 -4.46
N TRP A 117 -0.71 13.20 -4.43
CA TRP A 117 -1.43 12.39 -5.43
C TRP A 117 -1.09 12.71 -6.88
N PRO A 118 -1.08 13.98 -7.35
CA PRO A 118 -0.74 14.30 -8.74
C PRO A 118 0.65 13.85 -9.18
N LYS A 119 1.58 13.61 -8.24
CA LYS A 119 2.95 13.15 -8.48
C LYS A 119 3.07 11.64 -8.56
N LEU A 120 2.06 10.89 -8.10
CA LEU A 120 2.07 9.43 -8.08
C LEU A 120 1.65 8.81 -9.42
N ARG A 121 1.21 9.61 -10.40
CA ARG A 121 0.67 9.11 -11.66
C ARG A 121 1.74 8.39 -12.48
N VAL A 122 1.53 7.09 -12.73
CA VAL A 122 2.39 6.25 -13.55
C VAL A 122 1.56 5.41 -14.53
N TRP A 123 2.13 5.12 -15.72
CA TRP A 123 1.44 4.46 -16.84
C TRP A 123 2.13 3.19 -17.36
N LEU A 124 3.30 2.85 -16.82
CA LEU A 124 4.12 1.72 -17.26
C LEU A 124 4.38 0.82 -16.08
#